data_AF-A0A1Z9TVD4-F1
#
_entry.id   AF-A0A1Z9TVD4-F1
#
_cell.length_a   1.000
_cell.length_b   1.000
_cell.length_c   1.000
_cell.angle_alpha   90.00
_cell.angle_beta   90.00
_cell.angle_gamma   90.00
#
_symmetry.space_group_name_H-M   'P 1'
#
loop_
_entity.id
_entity.type
_entity.pdbx_description
1 polymer ?
#
loop_
_entity_poly.entity_id
_entity_poly.type
_entity_poly.pdbx_seq_one_letter_code
_entity_poly.pdbx_strand_id
1 'polypeptide(L)'
;MAGKVFVSVEEKDFNVSEELHKIKKISSESGAVVLFVGKVRQNKQGNLDFLKIESFSEMARKEITRICNQSLKQWKLDCILVKHRFGKLKPDDNIVLLITSSAHRDNAYEASMHIMKLLKSNVPFWKKEISGKEEFWLENN
;
A
#
# COMPACT_ATOMS: atom_id res chain seq x y z
N MET A 1 -19.08 -15.56 0.96
CA MET A 1 -18.20 -15.48 2.15
C MET A 1 -17.88 -14.01 2.41
N ALA A 2 -17.62 -13.62 3.66
CA ALA A 2 -17.13 -12.27 3.94
C ALA A 2 -15.69 -12.12 3.39
N GLY A 3 -15.39 -10.98 2.76
CA GLY A 3 -14.07 -10.70 2.22
C GLY A 3 -13.00 -10.70 3.31
N LYS A 4 -11.79 -11.16 2.99
CA LYS A 4 -10.66 -11.24 3.92
C LYS A 4 -9.76 -10.00 3.80
N VAL A 5 -9.37 -9.42 4.93
CA VAL A 5 -8.47 -8.25 4.97
C VAL A 5 -7.16 -8.62 5.63
N PHE A 6 -6.05 -8.31 4.96
CA PHE A 6 -4.69 -8.48 5.46
C PHE A 6 -3.97 -7.13 5.44
N VAL A 7 -3.46 -6.68 6.59
CA VAL A 7 -2.77 -5.39 6.70
C VAL A 7 -1.49 -5.53 7.51
N SER A 8 -0.38 -5.07 6.93
CA SER A 8 0.90 -4.89 7.63
C SER A 8 1.54 -3.54 7.35
N VAL A 9 2.24 -3.02 8.36
CA VAL A 9 3.04 -1.80 8.30
C VAL A 9 4.40 -2.11 8.93
N GLU A 10 5.44 -2.26 8.11
CA GLU A 10 6.73 -2.87 8.51
C GLU A 10 7.91 -2.16 7.82
N GLU A 11 9.12 -2.22 8.38
CA GLU A 11 10.31 -1.68 7.66
C GLU A 11 10.77 -2.61 6.52
N LYS A 12 10.65 -3.91 6.76
CA LYS A 12 11.12 -4.97 5.86
C LYS A 12 10.37 -4.93 4.53
N ASP A 13 11.09 -5.23 3.45
CA ASP A 13 10.48 -5.36 2.13
C ASP A 13 9.57 -6.59 2.01
N PHE A 14 8.68 -6.56 1.03
CA PHE A 14 7.79 -7.64 0.66
C PHE A 14 8.11 -8.16 -0.74
N ASN A 15 7.87 -9.46 -0.97
CA ASN A 15 7.97 -10.06 -2.29
C ASN A 15 6.60 -10.04 -2.99
N VAL A 16 6.46 -9.22 -4.04
CA VAL A 16 5.19 -9.03 -4.75
C VAL A 16 4.65 -10.36 -5.31
N SER A 17 5.51 -11.20 -5.89
CA SER A 17 5.11 -12.47 -6.49
C SER A 17 4.61 -13.47 -5.44
N GLU A 18 5.28 -13.55 -4.29
CA GLU A 18 4.85 -14.41 -3.18
C GLU A 18 3.50 -13.96 -2.62
N GLU A 19 3.31 -12.66 -2.40
CA GLU A 19 2.05 -12.11 -1.91
C GLU A 19 0.91 -12.33 -2.91
N LEU A 20 1.15 -12.10 -4.20
CA LEU A 20 0.19 -12.40 -5.25
C LEU A 20 -0.20 -13.89 -5.25
N HIS A 21 0.77 -14.79 -5.14
CA HIS A 21 0.51 -16.23 -5.09
C HIS A 21 -0.34 -16.62 -3.87
N LYS A 22 -0.02 -16.06 -2.69
CA LYS A 22 -0.81 -16.26 -1.46
C LYS A 22 -2.26 -15.80 -1.65
N ILE A 23 -2.49 -14.60 -2.20
CA ILE A 23 -3.83 -14.06 -2.40
C ILE A 23 -4.62 -14.90 -3.41
N LYS A 24 -4.03 -15.29 -4.55
CA LYS A 24 -4.68 -16.18 -5.52
C LYS A 24 -5.13 -17.51 -4.90
N LYS A 25 -4.37 -18.07 -3.97
CA LYS A 25 -4.74 -19.29 -3.25
C LYS A 25 -5.86 -19.05 -2.23
N ILE A 26 -5.86 -17.90 -1.55
CA ILE A 26 -6.86 -17.55 -0.53
C ILE A 26 -8.22 -17.19 -1.15
N SER A 27 -8.21 -16.63 -2.36
CA SER A 27 -9.39 -16.23 -3.14
C SER A 27 -9.48 -16.98 -4.47
N SER A 28 -9.48 -18.31 -4.41
CA SER A 28 -9.49 -19.19 -5.59
C SER A 28 -10.68 -18.96 -6.52
N GLU A 29 -11.80 -18.49 -5.98
CA GLU A 29 -13.05 -18.26 -6.71
C GLU A 29 -13.09 -16.87 -7.40
N SER A 30 -12.09 -16.01 -7.17
CA SER A 30 -12.06 -14.68 -7.78
C SER A 30 -11.76 -14.74 -9.27
N GLY A 31 -12.58 -14.10 -10.09
CA GLY A 31 -12.35 -13.92 -11.52
C GLY A 31 -11.38 -12.79 -11.87
N ALA A 32 -11.05 -11.92 -10.91
CA ALA A 32 -10.15 -10.80 -11.09
C ALA A 32 -9.26 -10.56 -9.87
N VAL A 33 -8.01 -10.19 -10.13
CA VAL A 33 -7.04 -9.72 -9.13
C VAL A 33 -6.39 -8.45 -9.68
N VAL A 34 -6.43 -7.37 -8.90
CA VAL A 34 -5.79 -6.10 -9.23
C VAL A 34 -4.71 -5.83 -8.19
N LEU A 35 -3.50 -5.52 -8.65
CA LEU A 35 -2.38 -5.14 -7.78
C LEU A 35 -1.88 -3.74 -8.12
N PHE A 36 -1.49 -3.00 -7.09
CA PHE A 36 -0.79 -1.74 -7.19
C PHE A 36 0.49 -1.80 -6.35
N VAL A 37 1.60 -1.39 -6.95
CA VAL A 37 2.89 -1.24 -6.26
C VAL A 37 3.34 0.21 -6.36
N GLY A 38 3.43 0.89 -5.22
CA GLY A 38 4.07 2.20 -5.12
C GLY A 38 5.54 2.01 -4.79
N LYS A 39 6.43 2.70 -5.51
CA LYS A 39 7.88 2.68 -5.28
C LYS A 39 8.41 4.08 -4.96
N VAL A 40 9.59 4.14 -4.34
CA VAL A 40 10.35 5.38 -4.21
C VAL A 40 10.82 5.82 -5.60
N ARG A 41 10.56 7.07 -5.94
CA ARG A 41 11.07 7.69 -7.16
C ARG A 41 12.33 8.48 -6.83
N GLN A 42 13.17 8.71 -7.82
CA GLN A 42 14.18 9.75 -7.71
C GLN A 42 13.54 11.11 -7.45
N ASN A 43 14.28 11.98 -6.76
CA ASN A 43 13.92 13.39 -6.65
C ASN A 43 14.18 14.10 -8.00
N LYS A 44 13.77 15.37 -8.12
CA LYS A 44 13.92 16.12 -9.38
C LYS A 44 15.40 16.27 -9.80
N GLN A 45 16.30 16.29 -8.84
CA GLN A 45 17.74 16.47 -9.01
C GLN A 45 18.48 15.16 -9.33
N GLY A 46 17.82 14.00 -9.16
CA GLY A 46 18.41 12.67 -9.42
C GLY A 46 19.48 12.25 -8.42
N ASN A 47 19.53 12.87 -7.23
CA ASN A 47 20.57 12.66 -6.22
C ASN A 47 20.00 12.17 -4.88
N LEU A 48 18.78 11.63 -4.87
CA LEU A 48 18.16 11.10 -3.66
C LEU A 48 18.92 9.86 -3.16
N ASP A 49 19.42 9.92 -1.93
CA ASP A 49 20.04 8.76 -1.26
C ASP A 49 18.98 7.82 -0.69
N PHE A 50 18.01 8.39 0.04
CA PHE A 50 16.86 7.64 0.56
C PHE A 50 15.70 8.57 0.92
N LEU A 51 14.49 8.02 0.79
CA LEU A 51 13.27 8.55 1.38
C LEU A 51 13.12 7.96 2.79
N LYS A 52 13.13 8.81 3.82
CA LYS A 52 12.79 8.41 5.18
C LYS A 52 11.29 8.58 5.38
N ILE A 53 10.59 7.49 5.66
CA ILE A 53 9.16 7.50 6.00
C ILE A 53 9.02 7.23 7.50
N GLU A 54 8.41 8.18 8.20
CA GLU A 54 8.09 8.05 9.61
C GLU A 54 6.59 7.79 9.77
N SER A 55 6.24 6.94 10.75
CA SER A 55 4.86 6.54 11.02
C SER A 55 4.73 6.04 12.45
N PHE A 56 3.63 6.37 13.12
CA PHE A 56 3.18 5.59 14.27
C PHE A 56 2.49 4.32 13.74
N SER A 57 3.28 3.26 13.57
CA SER A 57 2.92 2.06 12.79
C SER A 57 1.59 1.41 13.23
N GLU A 58 1.29 1.43 14.53
CA GLU A 58 0.02 0.90 15.05
C GLU A 58 -1.20 1.71 14.59
N MET A 59 -1.13 3.04 14.65
CA MET A 59 -2.23 3.91 14.18
C MET A 59 -2.39 3.80 12.67
N ALA A 60 -1.28 3.81 11.92
CA ALA A 60 -1.33 3.60 10.48
C ALA A 60 -2.00 2.26 10.13
N ARG A 61 -1.61 1.16 10.80
CA ARG A 61 -2.23 -0.15 10.58
C ARG A 61 -3.72 -0.14 10.90
N LYS A 62 -4.14 0.48 12.01
CA LYS A 62 -5.56 0.60 12.38
C LYS A 62 -6.36 1.36 11.33
N GLU A 63 -5.84 2.48 10.85
CA GLU A 63 -6.52 3.32 9.86
C GLU A 63 -6.62 2.62 8.48
N ILE A 64 -5.55 1.97 8.04
CA ILE A 64 -5.55 1.15 6.83
C ILE A 64 -6.61 0.04 6.95
N THR A 65 -6.63 -0.66 8.08
CA THR A 65 -7.62 -1.72 8.33
C THR A 65 -9.04 -1.19 8.28
N ARG A 66 -9.28 0.00 8.85
CA ARG A 66 -10.58 0.70 8.81
C ARG A 66 -11.01 0.99 7.36
N ILE A 67 -10.11 1.53 6.53
CA ILE A 67 -10.35 1.82 5.11
C ILE A 67 -10.69 0.54 4.33
N CYS A 68 -9.92 -0.53 4.52
CA CYS A 68 -10.18 -1.82 3.87
C CYS A 68 -11.54 -2.40 4.27
N ASN A 69 -11.88 -2.36 5.56
CA ASN A 69 -13.17 -2.85 6.06
C ASN A 69 -14.35 -2.02 5.54
N GLN A 70 -14.18 -0.70 5.36
CA GLN A 70 -15.20 0.14 4.71
C GLN A 70 -15.36 -0.24 3.24
N SER A 71 -14.25 -0.50 2.54
CA SER A 71 -14.27 -0.89 1.12
C SER A 71 -15.01 -2.23 0.92
N LEU A 72 -14.85 -3.20 1.84
CA LEU A 72 -15.63 -4.45 1.80
C LEU A 72 -17.15 -4.26 1.93
N LYS A 73 -17.61 -3.15 2.52
CA LYS A 73 -19.04 -2.83 2.60
C LYS A 73 -19.58 -2.22 1.31
N GLN A 74 -18.71 -1.60 0.52
CA GLN A 74 -19.07 -0.89 -0.70
C GLN A 74 -18.91 -1.75 -1.96
N TRP A 75 -17.89 -2.60 -2.02
CA TRP A 75 -17.63 -3.49 -3.15
C TRP A 75 -17.64 -4.96 -2.72
N LYS A 76 -18.12 -5.83 -3.61
CA LYS A 76 -18.05 -7.28 -3.41
C LYS A 76 -16.63 -7.77 -3.70
N LEU A 77 -15.79 -7.80 -2.67
CA LEU A 77 -14.41 -8.26 -2.73
C LEU A 77 -14.24 -9.56 -1.94
N ASP A 78 -13.43 -10.46 -2.48
CA ASP A 78 -13.07 -11.72 -1.83
C ASP A 78 -11.86 -11.51 -0.91
N CYS A 79 -10.93 -10.65 -1.30
CA CYS A 79 -9.74 -10.33 -0.52
C CYS A 79 -9.22 -8.91 -0.75
N ILE A 80 -8.64 -8.33 0.30
CA ILE A 80 -7.83 -7.12 0.29
C ILE A 80 -6.53 -7.39 1.04
N LEU A 81 -5.39 -7.07 0.44
CA LEU A 81 -4.08 -7.02 1.09
C LEU A 81 -3.54 -5.60 0.99
N VAL A 82 -3.12 -5.00 2.11
CA VAL A 82 -2.30 -3.79 2.12
C VAL A 82 -1.03 -4.06 2.90
N LYS A 83 0.13 -3.91 2.26
CA LYS A 83 1.42 -3.82 2.93
C LYS A 83 2.00 -2.45 2.71
N HIS A 84 2.41 -1.76 3.75
CA HIS A 84 3.07 -0.47 3.65
C HIS A 84 4.40 -0.48 4.40
N ARG A 85 5.41 0.16 3.82
CA ARG A 85 6.75 0.27 4.41
C ARG A 85 6.99 1.61 5.07
N PHE A 86 7.77 1.58 6.16
CA PHE A 86 8.32 2.78 6.78
C PHE A 86 9.84 2.61 6.97
N GLY A 87 10.50 3.64 7.49
CA GLY A 87 11.96 3.66 7.65
C GLY A 87 12.67 4.27 6.45
N LYS A 88 13.92 3.87 6.22
CA LYS A 88 14.76 4.39 5.13
C LYS A 88 14.60 3.52 3.89
N LEU A 89 14.15 4.12 2.79
CA LEU A 89 13.89 3.44 1.52
C LEU A 89 14.69 4.09 0.41
N LYS A 90 15.42 3.30 -0.37
CA LYS A 90 16.22 3.78 -1.50
C LYS A 90 15.33 4.04 -2.72
N PRO A 91 15.80 4.84 -3.69
CA PRO A 91 15.20 4.88 -5.03
C PRO A 91 14.92 3.48 -5.56
N ASP A 92 13.77 3.31 -6.21
CA ASP A 92 13.22 2.05 -6.71
C ASP A 92 12.75 1.01 -5.69
N ASP A 93 12.99 1.20 -4.38
CA ASP A 93 12.43 0.34 -3.35
C ASP A 93 10.90 0.38 -3.37
N ASN A 94 10.27 -0.77 -3.09
CA ASN A 94 8.83 -0.82 -2.88
C ASN A 94 8.46 -0.05 -1.60
N ILE A 95 7.35 0.67 -1.63
CA ILE A 95 6.78 1.38 -0.48
C ILE A 95 5.47 0.72 -0.06
N VAL A 96 4.58 0.49 -1.02
CA VAL A 96 3.22 0.02 -0.74
C VAL A 96 2.82 -1.03 -1.77
N LEU A 97 2.19 -2.10 -1.29
CA LEU A 97 1.52 -3.11 -2.10
C LEU A 97 0.05 -3.13 -1.68
N LEU A 98 -0.84 -2.90 -2.65
CA LEU A 98 -2.27 -3.15 -2.51
C LEU A 98 -2.65 -4.26 -3.48
N ILE A 99 -3.33 -5.29 -2.98
CA ILE A 99 -3.98 -6.31 -3.81
C ILE A 99 -5.46 -6.35 -3.45
N THR A 100 -6.32 -6.36 -4.46
CA THR A 100 -7.75 -6.62 -4.31
C THR A 100 -8.13 -7.79 -5.22
N SER A 101 -9.06 -8.63 -4.77
CA SER A 101 -9.64 -9.69 -5.59
C SER A 101 -11.15 -9.72 -5.49
N SER A 102 -11.79 -10.09 -6.60
CA SER A 102 -13.24 -10.16 -6.74
C SER A 102 -13.64 -11.12 -7.85
N ALA A 103 -14.87 -11.63 -7.81
CA ALA A 103 -15.51 -12.32 -8.94
C ALA A 103 -15.51 -11.48 -10.24
N HIS A 104 -15.64 -10.14 -10.12
CA HIS A 104 -15.73 -9.24 -11.27
C HIS A 104 -14.70 -8.12 -11.22
N ARG A 105 -14.10 -7.82 -12.37
CA ARG A 105 -12.99 -6.85 -12.48
C ARG A 105 -13.35 -5.45 -11.99
N ASP A 106 -14.58 -4.98 -12.20
CA ASP A 106 -14.97 -3.61 -11.91
C ASP A 106 -14.88 -3.34 -10.40
N ASN A 107 -15.38 -4.26 -9.57
CA ASN A 107 -15.22 -4.21 -8.12
C ASN A 107 -13.75 -4.15 -7.69
N ALA A 108 -12.89 -4.98 -8.28
CA ALA A 108 -11.47 -5.01 -7.93
C ALA A 108 -10.75 -3.70 -8.31
N TYR A 109 -11.00 -3.17 -9.51
CA TYR A 109 -10.40 -1.92 -9.96
C TYR A 109 -10.86 -0.72 -9.14
N GLU A 110 -12.16 -0.55 -8.98
CA GLU A 110 -12.74 0.60 -8.28
C GLU A 110 -12.33 0.63 -6.81
N ALA A 111 -12.39 -0.52 -6.13
CA ALA A 111 -11.97 -0.62 -4.74
C ALA A 111 -10.47 -0.34 -4.59
N SER A 112 -9.63 -0.88 -5.49
CA SER A 112 -8.19 -0.63 -5.46
C SER A 112 -7.87 0.88 -5.56
N MET A 113 -8.51 1.56 -6.52
CA MET A 113 -8.37 3.00 -6.71
C MET A 113 -8.86 3.80 -5.50
N HIS A 114 -10.01 3.43 -4.95
CA HIS A 114 -10.58 4.09 -3.78
C HIS A 114 -9.70 3.95 -2.55
N ILE A 115 -9.23 2.73 -2.25
CA ILE A 115 -8.34 2.46 -1.13
C ILE A 115 -7.06 3.29 -1.28
N MET A 116 -6.40 3.25 -2.44
CA MET A 116 -5.17 4.04 -2.65
C MET A 116 -5.37 5.54 -2.46
N LYS A 117 -6.53 6.08 -2.87
CA LYS A 117 -6.86 7.49 -2.64
C LYS A 117 -6.92 7.80 -1.14
N LEU A 118 -7.64 6.98 -0.37
CA LEU A 118 -7.76 7.16 1.07
C LEU A 118 -6.45 6.93 1.82
N LEU A 119 -5.61 5.98 1.37
CA LEU A 119 -4.30 5.76 1.97
C LEU A 119 -3.42 7.01 1.91
N LYS A 120 -3.49 7.77 0.80
CA LYS A 120 -2.73 9.02 0.65
C LYS A 120 -3.26 10.16 1.52
N SER A 121 -4.58 10.30 1.65
CA SER A 121 -5.19 11.43 2.35
C SER A 121 -5.37 11.22 3.85
N ASN A 122 -5.50 9.98 4.32
CA ASN A 122 -5.95 9.68 5.68
C ASN A 122 -4.88 9.03 6.56
N VAL A 123 -3.87 8.39 5.98
CA VAL A 123 -2.86 7.67 6.77
C VAL A 123 -1.67 8.60 7.05
N PRO A 124 -1.33 8.87 8.32
CA PRO A 124 -0.31 9.85 8.68
C PRO A 124 1.09 9.26 8.49
N PHE A 125 1.58 9.35 7.25
CA PHE A 125 2.97 9.13 6.90
C PHE A 125 3.66 10.47 6.74
N TRP A 126 4.82 10.63 7.38
CA TRP A 126 5.67 11.80 7.15
C TRP A 126 6.88 11.37 6.34
N LYS A 127 7.09 12.05 5.21
CA LYS A 127 8.12 11.67 4.25
C LYS A 127 9.19 12.74 4.19
N LYS A 128 10.44 12.32 4.24
CA LYS A 128 11.60 13.20 4.17
C LYS A 128 12.60 12.68 3.16
N GLU A 129 12.94 13.49 2.17
CA GLU A 129 14.01 13.19 1.22
C GLU A 129 15.36 13.53 1.85
N ILE A 130 16.33 12.63 1.68
CA ILE A 130 17.71 12.82 2.13
C ILE A 130 18.63 12.77 0.91
N SER A 131 19.44 13.81 0.73
CA SER A 131 20.46 13.90 -0.33
C SER A 131 21.75 14.45 0.27
N GLY A 132 22.73 13.58 0.51
CA GLY A 132 23.95 13.92 1.23
C GLY A 132 23.67 14.38 2.67
N LYS A 133 23.94 15.65 2.96
CA LYS A 133 23.67 16.27 4.27
C LYS A 133 22.35 17.05 4.30
N GLU A 134 21.67 17.18 3.16
CA GLU A 134 20.44 17.94 3.05
C GLU A 134 19.23 17.06 3.34
N GLU A 135 18.25 17.63 4.05
CA GLU A 135 17.00 16.97 4.39
C GLU A 135 15.82 17.85 4.00
N PHE A 136 14.85 17.30 3.28
CA PHE A 136 13.67 18.02 2.81
C PHE A 136 12.39 17.26 3.19
N TRP A 137 11.53 17.87 3.99
CA TRP A 137 10.21 17.32 4.28
C TRP A 137 9.28 17.50 3.09
N LEU A 138 8.58 16.44 2.73
CA LEU A 138 7.54 16.50 1.71
C LEU A 138 6.21 16.87 2.37
N GLU A 139 5.50 17.83 1.77
CA GLU A 139 4.13 18.14 2.17
C GLU A 139 3.20 16.97 1.79
N ASN A 140 2.29 16.64 2.70
CA ASN A 140 1.25 15.64 2.44
C ASN A 140 0.14 16.29 1.61
N ASN A 141 0.06 15.93 0.33
CA ASN A 141 -1.07 16.25 -0.57
C ASN A 141 -2.17 15.18 -0.50
#